data_AF-A0A8T7D296-F1
#
_entry.id   AF-A0A8T7D296-F1
#
_cell.length_a   1.000
_cell.length_b   1.000
_cell.length_c   1.000
_cell.angle_alpha   90.00
_cell.angle_beta   90.00
_cell.angle_gamma   90.00
#
_symmetry.space_group_name_H-M   'P 1'
#
loop_
_entity.id
_entity.type
_entity.pdbx_description
1 polymer ?
#
loop_
_entity_poly.entity_id
_entity_poly.type
_entity_poly.pdbx_seq_one_letter_code
_entity_poly.pdbx_strand_id
1 'polypeptide(L)'
;MQVSTREFKTHLSQYLNQAQIGQTFEITSHRKVVARLIGIPAISDDGLTRLLSSGAATWTGGKPAGASLRLGAEGTPVSEMVMEDRG
;
A
#
# COMPACT_ATOMS: atom_id res chain seq x y z
N MET A 1 -14.45 13.97 5.63
CA MET A 1 -14.62 14.98 6.70
C MET A 1 -14.39 16.37 6.13
N GLN A 2 -15.09 17.40 6.62
CA GLN A 2 -14.93 18.78 6.14
C GLN A 2 -14.12 19.62 7.12
N VAL A 3 -13.15 20.36 6.61
CA VAL A 3 -12.26 21.25 7.37
C VAL A 3 -12.31 22.64 6.73
N SER A 4 -12.31 23.69 7.54
CA SER A 4 -12.26 25.06 7.02
C SER A 4 -10.86 25.41 6.50
N THR A 5 -10.76 26.28 5.49
CA THR A 5 -9.46 26.78 5.00
C THR A 5 -8.61 27.40 6.10
N ARG A 6 -9.23 28.06 7.08
CA ARG A 6 -8.53 28.64 8.25
C ARG A 6 -7.90 27.55 9.10
N GLU A 7 -8.68 26.54 9.47
CA GLU A 7 -8.22 25.44 10.32
C GLU A 7 -7.17 24.57 9.62
N PHE A 8 -7.36 24.31 8.32
CA PHE A 8 -6.39 23.58 7.51
C PHE A 8 -5.03 24.29 7.48
N LYS A 9 -5.01 25.62 7.36
CA LYS A 9 -3.76 26.40 7.42
C LYS A 9 -3.10 26.33 8.80
N THR A 10 -3.87 26.36 9.88
CA THR A 10 -3.35 26.31 11.26
C THR A 10 -2.70 24.95 11.58
N HIS A 11 -3.27 23.85 11.08
CA HIS A 11 -2.81 22.48 11.41
C HIS A 11 -2.36 21.71 10.17
N LEU A 12 -1.72 22.38 9.21
CA LEU A 12 -1.38 21.83 7.90
C LEU A 12 -0.65 20.48 8.02
N SER A 13 0.43 20.43 8.80
CA SER A 13 1.26 19.22 8.94
C SER A 13 0.49 18.03 9.50
N GLN A 14 -0.41 18.26 10.47
CA GLN A 14 -1.23 17.20 11.04
C GLN A 14 -2.18 16.60 9.99
N TYR A 15 -2.85 17.46 9.23
CA TYR A 15 -3.76 17.02 8.17
C TYR A 15 -3.01 16.30 7.03
N LEU A 16 -1.80 16.75 6.68
CA LEU A 16 -0.95 16.06 5.70
C LEU A 16 -0.56 14.65 6.16
N ASN A 17 -0.13 14.49 7.41
CA ASN A 17 0.21 13.17 7.98
C ASN A 17 -1.00 12.24 7.99
N GLN A 18 -2.17 12.76 8.40
CA GLN A 18 -3.41 11.98 8.38
C GLN A 18 -3.82 11.62 6.94
N ALA A 19 -3.58 12.51 5.98
CA ALA A 19 -3.85 12.20 4.59
C ALA A 19 -2.95 11.08 4.07
N GLN A 20 -1.64 11.11 4.40
CA GLN A 20 -0.68 10.07 4.01
C GLN A 20 -1.03 8.67 4.53
N ILE A 21 -1.63 8.56 5.72
CA ILE A 21 -2.11 7.28 6.26
C ILE A 21 -3.47 6.85 5.67
N GLY A 22 -3.99 7.58 4.69
CA GLY A 22 -5.17 7.22 3.90
C GLY A 22 -6.45 8.00 4.21
N GLN A 23 -6.41 8.97 5.14
CA GLN A 23 -7.61 9.76 5.44
C GLN A 23 -7.87 10.82 4.35
N THR A 24 -9.13 10.95 3.91
CA THR A 24 -9.52 11.99 2.94
C THR A 24 -10.26 13.15 3.61
N PHE A 25 -9.86 14.37 3.26
CA PHE A 25 -10.46 15.61 3.79
C PHE A 25 -10.98 16.50 2.66
N GLU A 26 -12.12 17.13 2.89
CA GLU A 26 -12.66 18.18 2.04
C GLU A 26 -12.39 19.53 2.68
N ILE A 27 -11.77 20.44 1.92
CA ILE A 27 -11.45 21.79 2.39
C ILE A 27 -12.57 22.72 1.95
N THR A 28 -13.08 23.51 2.90
CA THR A 28 -14.19 24.43 2.70
C THR A 28 -13.78 25.89 2.86
N SER A 29 -14.33 26.76 2.00
CA SER A 29 -14.25 28.22 2.11
C SER A 29 -15.66 28.79 2.03
N HIS A 30 -16.04 29.66 2.96
CA HIS A 30 -17.40 30.21 3.06
C HIS A 30 -18.50 29.14 2.94
N ARG A 31 -18.34 28.00 3.64
CA ARG A 31 -19.24 26.83 3.62
C ARG A 31 -19.37 26.12 2.26
N LYS A 32 -18.52 26.43 1.29
CA LYS A 32 -18.44 25.73 0.00
C LYS A 32 -17.19 24.87 -0.04
N VAL A 33 -17.31 23.64 -0.51
CA VAL A 33 -16.14 22.77 -0.76
C VAL A 33 -15.34 23.37 -1.91
N VAL A 34 -14.05 23.60 -1.69
CA VAL A 34 -13.13 24.21 -2.68
C VAL A 34 -11.97 23.30 -3.07
N ALA A 35 -11.63 22.31 -2.24
CA ALA A 35 -10.56 21.37 -2.54
C ALA A 35 -10.74 20.06 -1.77
N ARG A 36 -9.95 19.05 -2.14
CA ARG A 36 -9.84 17.78 -1.41
C ARG A 36 -8.37 17.47 -1.16
N LEU A 37 -8.06 17.08 0.07
CA LEU A 37 -6.75 16.56 0.44
C LEU A 37 -6.81 15.03 0.41
N ILE A 38 -5.99 14.45 -0.45
CA ILE A 38 -5.79 13.00 -0.59
C ILE A 38 -4.29 12.78 -0.39
N GLY A 39 -3.92 11.89 0.52
CA GLY A 39 -2.52 11.54 0.69
C GLY A 39 -2.01 10.75 -0.50
N ILE A 40 -0.75 10.96 -0.81
CA ILE A 40 -0.01 10.07 -1.69
C ILE A 40 0.38 8.87 -0.82
N PRO A 41 -0.05 7.64 -1.16
CA PRO A 41 0.39 6.46 -0.44
C PRO A 41 1.91 6.46 -0.41
N ALA A 42 2.51 6.29 0.76
CA ALA A 42 3.90 5.88 0.81
C ALA A 42 3.95 4.56 0.04
N ILE A 43 4.57 4.57 -1.14
CA ILE A 43 4.90 3.33 -1.83
C ILE A 43 5.72 2.58 -0.78
N SER A 44 5.16 1.51 -0.22
CA SER A 44 5.86 0.59 0.66
C SER A 44 6.82 -0.16 -0.24
N ASP A 45 7.86 0.55 -0.59
CA ASP A 45 8.92 0.11 -1.43
C ASP A 45 10.04 -0.35 -0.51
N ASP A 46 10.29 -1.64 -0.54
CA ASP A 46 11.64 -2.06 -0.15
C ASP A 46 12.09 -3.28 -0.95
N GLY A 47 11.16 -4.18 -1.28
CA GLY A 47 11.44 -5.32 -2.15
C GLY A 47 11.23 -4.98 -3.63
N LEU A 48 9.97 -4.73 -3.99
CA LEU A 48 9.56 -4.74 -5.40
C LEU A 48 10.11 -3.58 -6.22
N THR A 49 10.03 -2.33 -5.74
CA THR A 49 10.55 -1.19 -6.51
C THR A 49 12.07 -1.02 -6.38
N ARG A 50 12.71 -1.61 -5.36
CA ARG A 50 14.17 -1.90 -5.41
C ARG A 50 14.55 -2.88 -6.52
N LEU A 51 13.79 -3.95 -6.71
CA LEU A 51 14.02 -4.91 -7.81
C LEU A 51 13.77 -4.26 -9.18
N LEU A 52 12.74 -3.44 -9.31
CA LEU A 52 12.47 -2.69 -10.55
C LEU A 52 13.57 -1.65 -10.84
N SER A 53 14.02 -0.89 -9.84
CA SER A 53 15.04 0.16 -10.01
C SER A 53 16.44 -0.38 -10.27
N SER A 54 16.80 -1.53 -9.68
CA SER A 54 18.06 -2.24 -9.98
C SER A 54 18.05 -2.97 -11.32
N GLY A 55 16.92 -3.01 -12.03
CA GLY A 55 16.75 -3.81 -13.24
C GLY A 55 16.68 -5.32 -13.00
N ALA A 56 16.66 -5.77 -11.74
CA ALA A 56 16.49 -7.18 -11.38
C ALA A 56 15.05 -7.69 -11.63
N ALA A 57 14.09 -6.79 -11.83
CA ALA A 57 12.74 -7.12 -12.25
C ALA A 57 12.27 -6.17 -13.36
N THR A 58 11.40 -6.67 -14.23
CA THR A 58 10.71 -5.88 -15.26
C THR A 58 9.26 -6.32 -15.30
N TRP A 59 8.32 -5.37 -15.31
CA TRP A 59 6.88 -5.66 -15.36
C TRP A 59 6.29 -5.02 -16.62
N THR A 60 5.79 -5.86 -17.54
CA THR A 60 5.21 -5.41 -18.82
C THR A 60 3.69 -5.23 -18.79
N GLY A 61 3.06 -5.44 -17.63
CA GLY A 61 1.60 -5.39 -17.45
C GLY A 61 1.00 -6.79 -17.26
N GLY A 62 -0.22 -6.88 -16.71
CA GLY A 62 -0.95 -8.14 -16.56
C GLY A 62 -0.60 -8.97 -15.32
N LYS A 63 -1.29 -10.10 -15.13
CA LYS A 63 -1.04 -11.01 -14.00
C LYS A 63 0.23 -11.83 -14.25
N PRO A 64 1.17 -11.93 -13.30
CA PRO A 64 2.36 -12.77 -13.44
C PRO A 64 1.97 -14.23 -13.69
N ALA A 65 2.62 -14.87 -14.67
CA ALA A 65 2.37 -16.29 -14.99
C ALA A 65 2.93 -17.26 -13.92
N GLY A 66 3.69 -16.75 -12.95
CA GLY A 66 4.43 -17.56 -11.98
C GLY A 66 5.71 -18.16 -12.59
N ALA A 67 6.59 -18.67 -11.72
CA ALA A 67 7.79 -19.37 -12.17
C ALA A 67 7.44 -20.80 -12.58
N SER A 68 8.06 -21.30 -13.65
CA SER A 68 8.01 -22.72 -14.02
C SER A 68 8.89 -23.53 -13.07
N LEU A 69 8.42 -23.74 -11.84
CA LEU A 69 9.16 -24.50 -10.84
C LEU A 69 8.86 -26.00 -11.01
N ARG A 70 9.89 -26.80 -11.26
CA ARG A 70 9.81 -28.24 -11.03
C ARG A 70 10.05 -28.50 -9.56
N LEU A 71 8.97 -28.83 -8.85
CA LEU A 71 9.06 -29.24 -7.45
C LEU A 71 9.75 -30.61 -7.40
N GLY A 72 10.81 -30.73 -6.59
CA GLY A 72 11.35 -32.02 -6.21
C GLY A 72 10.37 -32.72 -5.27
N ALA A 73 10.30 -34.05 -5.33
CA ALA A 73 9.48 -34.86 -4.41
C ALA A 73 10.16 -35.03 -3.03
N GLU A 74 11.04 -34.11 -2.66
CA GLU A 74 11.82 -34.17 -1.43
C GLU A 74 11.16 -33.34 -0.34
N GLY A 75 11.24 -33.83 0.91
CA GLY A 75 10.72 -33.16 2.10
C GLY A 75 9.44 -33.78 2.65
N THR A 76 9.08 -33.35 3.86
CA THR A 76 7.87 -33.80 4.55
C THR A 76 6.63 -33.18 3.89
N PRO A 77 5.63 -33.98 3.51
CA PRO A 77 4.41 -33.46 2.91
C PRO A 77 3.68 -32.54 3.90
N VAL A 78 3.12 -31.44 3.37
CA VAL A 78 2.35 -30.47 4.17
C VAL A 78 1.19 -31.14 4.92
N SER A 79 0.61 -32.19 4.35
CA SER A 79 -0.43 -32.97 5.02
C SER A 79 0.05 -33.60 6.32
N GLU A 80 1.30 -34.08 6.38
CA GLU A 80 1.87 -34.70 7.58
C GLU A 80 2.17 -33.65 8.64
N MET A 81 2.75 -32.50 8.26
CA MET A 81 2.95 -31.37 9.18
C MET A 81 1.64 -30.87 9.82
N VAL A 82 0.55 -30.84 9.04
CA VAL A 82 -0.79 -30.43 9.56
C VAL A 82 -1.40 -31.51 10.47
N MET A 83 -1.09 -32.78 10.24
CA MET A 83 -1.54 -33.87 11.11
C MET A 83 -0.80 -33.85 12.45
N GLU A 84 0.50 -33.55 12.45
CA GLU A 84 1.31 -33.41 13.66
C GLU A 84 0.82 -32.24 14.55
N ASP A 85 0.45 -31.10 13.97
CA ASP A 85 -0.03 -29.91 14.70
C ASP A 85 -1.43 -30.09 15.33
N ARG A 86 -2.18 -31.11 14.90
CA ARG A 86 -3.55 -31.39 15.36
C ARG A 86 -3.64 -32.46 16.46
N GLY A 87 -2.54 -33.14 16.77
CA GLY A 87 -2.45 -34.18 17.81
C GLY A 87 -1.98 -33.62 19.14
#